data_AF-A0A420BJV7-F1
#
_entry.id   AF-A0A420BJV7-F1
#
_cell.length_a   1.000
_cell.length_b   1.000
_cell.length_c   1.000
_cell.angle_alpha   90.00
_cell.angle_beta   90.00
_cell.angle_gamma   90.00
#
_symmetry.space_group_name_H-M   'P 1'
#
loop_
_entity.id
_entity.type
_entity.pdbx_description
1 polymer ?
#
loop_
_entity_poly.entity_id
_entity_poly.type
_entity_poly.pdbx_seq_one_letter_code
_entity_poly.pdbx_strand_id
1 'polypeptide(L)'
;MKIKKILIGAVILGCIVVLPDAGKYYKQLAVKFQRVPEVYRTCGTLDSLKDDDYEVLEIQAQYFEPILQINDSTLLIAGSRFMDEDERTTTEHFWYKLDQNGRVVDSLTYIYPNTIKHNYKTMDRYVVDTECDTYSNWISNGDTTRYPINNLDGTRTFSKKEIKKLLSTKEYMAKERHALPSDPEKWVDKLFLYGHGQWNYLLTDSYDDPEASDSKLEITYAGELTDENEGLDFIRREYIHKDKWIQYSFWDFGRYLKWGTGNNSHIDHWEGTSYFKIVMPHKTLYFKQPNKIYEDLKTRELNNYKVYRSNEKKYLLLKGIDLGTYYVIRQKK
;
A
#
# COMPACT_ATOMS: atom_id res chain seq x y z
N MET A 1 -57.97 28.69 27.24
CA MET A 1 -56.95 28.12 28.16
C MET A 1 -56.37 26.76 27.71
N LYS A 2 -57.17 25.84 27.14
CA LYS A 2 -56.71 24.50 26.71
C LYS A 2 -55.68 24.52 25.55
N ILE A 3 -55.91 25.36 24.53
CA ILE A 3 -55.01 25.48 23.36
C ILE A 3 -53.59 25.94 23.74
N LYS A 4 -53.48 26.91 24.66
CA LYS A 4 -52.20 27.40 25.18
C LYS A 4 -51.40 26.31 25.91
N LYS A 5 -52.08 25.44 26.66
CA LYS A 5 -51.44 24.29 27.34
C LYS A 5 -50.95 23.23 26.35
N ILE A 6 -51.72 22.97 25.29
CA ILE A 6 -51.34 22.03 24.22
C ILE A 6 -50.10 22.55 23.47
N LEU A 7 -50.08 23.84 23.12
CA LEU A 7 -48.93 24.49 22.47
C LEU A 7 -47.67 24.42 23.33
N ILE A 8 -47.78 24.74 24.64
CA ILE A 8 -46.64 24.66 25.56
C ILE A 8 -46.14 23.20 25.68
N GLY A 9 -47.05 22.23 25.77
CA GLY A 9 -46.68 20.81 25.81
C GLY A 9 -45.95 20.35 24.55
N ALA A 10 -46.41 20.78 23.36
CA ALA A 10 -45.75 20.48 22.10
C ALA A 10 -44.34 21.10 22.00
N VAL A 11 -44.17 22.35 22.47
CA VAL A 11 -42.86 23.01 22.51
C VAL A 11 -41.91 22.28 23.48
N ILE A 12 -42.38 21.90 24.67
CA ILE A 12 -41.57 21.16 25.64
C ILE A 12 -41.15 19.81 25.07
N LEU A 13 -42.07 19.06 24.45
CA LEU A 13 -41.76 17.78 23.83
C LEU A 13 -40.74 17.94 22.69
N GLY A 14 -40.91 18.97 21.84
CA GLY A 14 -39.96 19.30 20.78
C GLY A 14 -38.57 19.63 21.33
N CYS A 15 -38.49 20.41 22.41
CA CYS A 15 -37.24 20.71 23.10
C CYS A 15 -36.58 19.43 23.64
N ILE A 16 -37.34 18.55 24.29
CA ILE A 16 -36.80 17.29 24.82
C ILE A 16 -36.20 16.44 23.70
N VAL A 17 -36.86 16.33 22.55
CA VAL A 17 -36.38 15.53 21.42
C VAL A 17 -35.15 16.15 20.75
N VAL A 18 -35.11 17.47 20.56
CA VAL A 18 -34.08 18.12 19.75
C VAL A 18 -32.85 18.54 20.55
N LEU A 19 -33.02 19.02 21.79
CA LEU A 19 -31.91 19.57 22.60
C LEU A 19 -30.76 18.59 22.83
N PRO A 20 -30.99 17.29 23.09
CA PRO A 20 -29.89 16.34 23.30
C PRO A 20 -28.96 16.21 22.08
N ASP A 21 -29.48 16.44 20.87
CA ASP A 21 -28.72 16.40 19.62
C ASP A 21 -28.39 17.80 19.07
N ALA A 22 -28.68 18.89 19.80
CA ALA A 22 -28.49 20.25 19.30
C ALA A 22 -27.05 20.54 18.87
N GLY A 23 -26.05 20.01 19.62
CA GLY A 23 -24.64 20.13 19.26
C GLY A 23 -24.29 19.46 17.93
N LYS A 24 -24.86 18.27 17.68
CA LYS A 24 -24.74 17.54 16.41
C LYS A 24 -25.32 18.35 15.25
N TYR A 25 -26.53 18.88 15.41
CA TYR A 25 -27.18 19.71 14.38
C TYR A 25 -26.43 21.00 14.11
N TYR A 26 -25.96 21.69 15.16
CA TYR A 26 -25.17 22.91 15.04
C TYR A 26 -23.91 22.66 14.22
N LYS A 27 -23.15 21.61 14.57
CA LYS A 27 -21.98 21.18 13.82
C LYS A 27 -22.35 20.91 12.35
N GLN A 28 -23.36 20.09 12.10
CA GLN A 28 -23.78 19.79 10.73
C GLN A 28 -24.16 21.04 9.91
N LEU A 29 -24.77 22.05 10.54
CA LEU A 29 -25.10 23.32 9.90
C LEU A 29 -23.88 24.20 9.64
N ALA A 30 -22.93 24.26 10.58
CA ALA A 30 -21.73 25.08 10.46
C ALA A 30 -20.90 24.74 9.22
N VAL A 31 -20.90 23.47 8.81
CA VAL A 31 -20.17 23.02 7.62
C VAL A 31 -20.82 23.42 6.30
N LYS A 32 -22.16 23.52 6.24
CA LYS A 32 -22.87 23.89 5.00
C LYS A 32 -22.50 25.25 4.43
N PHE A 33 -21.94 26.13 5.27
CA PHE A 33 -21.55 27.48 4.88
C PHE A 33 -20.06 27.60 4.52
N GLN A 34 -19.27 26.54 4.71
CA GLN A 34 -17.87 26.54 4.31
C GLN A 34 -17.77 26.39 2.79
N ARG A 35 -16.97 27.23 2.15
CA ARG A 35 -16.76 27.19 0.70
C ARG A 35 -15.38 26.63 0.39
N VAL A 36 -15.33 25.69 -0.56
CA VAL A 36 -14.08 25.23 -1.15
C VAL A 36 -13.49 26.36 -2.02
N PRO A 37 -12.19 26.70 -1.84
CA PRO A 37 -11.49 27.64 -2.70
C PRO A 37 -11.58 27.27 -4.18
N GLU A 38 -11.62 28.27 -5.06
CA GLU A 38 -11.91 28.06 -6.48
C GLU A 38 -10.94 27.10 -7.17
N VAL A 39 -9.64 27.20 -6.86
CA VAL A 39 -8.58 26.32 -7.37
C VAL A 39 -8.85 24.83 -7.12
N TYR A 40 -9.61 24.50 -6.07
CA TYR A 40 -9.87 23.12 -5.65
C TYR A 40 -11.23 22.57 -6.12
N ARG A 41 -12.12 23.42 -6.67
CA ARG A 41 -13.49 23.00 -7.02
C ARG A 41 -13.55 21.98 -8.14
N THR A 42 -12.62 22.07 -9.09
CA THR A 42 -12.54 21.16 -10.25
C THR A 42 -11.53 20.05 -10.05
N CYS A 43 -10.89 19.96 -8.87
CA CYS A 43 -9.92 18.92 -8.59
C CYS A 43 -10.59 17.54 -8.55
N GLY A 44 -10.00 16.60 -9.26
CA GLY A 44 -10.34 15.19 -9.22
C GLY A 44 -9.56 14.44 -8.14
N THR A 45 -9.80 13.13 -8.07
CA THR A 45 -9.00 12.18 -7.29
C THR A 45 -7.69 11.86 -8.01
N LEU A 46 -6.74 11.20 -7.32
CA LEU A 46 -5.39 10.93 -7.83
C LEU A 46 -5.38 10.14 -9.14
N ASP A 47 -6.22 9.10 -9.25
CA ASP A 47 -6.49 8.28 -10.44
C ASP A 47 -7.00 9.11 -11.63
N SER A 48 -7.78 10.15 -11.35
CA SER A 48 -8.35 11.01 -12.40
C SER A 48 -7.40 12.13 -12.86
N LEU A 49 -6.18 12.22 -12.31
CA LEU A 49 -5.24 13.31 -12.57
C LEU A 49 -4.63 13.20 -13.98
N LYS A 50 -5.39 13.63 -14.99
CA LYS A 50 -4.95 13.66 -16.39
C LYS A 50 -5.25 15.01 -17.01
N ASP A 51 -4.28 15.56 -17.73
CA ASP A 51 -4.43 16.76 -18.55
C ASP A 51 -3.60 16.63 -19.84
N ASP A 52 -3.38 17.72 -20.57
CA ASP A 52 -2.64 17.66 -21.84
C ASP A 52 -1.15 17.31 -21.68
N ASP A 53 -0.58 17.55 -20.50
CA ASP A 53 0.86 17.41 -20.22
C ASP A 53 1.17 16.16 -19.38
N TYR A 54 0.29 15.81 -18.45
CA TYR A 54 0.50 14.77 -17.46
C TYR A 54 -0.59 13.69 -17.49
N GLU A 55 -0.20 12.49 -17.12
CA GLU A 55 -1.08 11.35 -16.89
C GLU A 55 -0.65 10.57 -15.65
N VAL A 56 -1.57 9.72 -15.19
CA VAL A 56 -1.31 8.76 -14.13
C VAL A 56 -1.45 7.35 -14.69
N LEU A 57 -0.39 6.56 -14.56
CA LEU A 57 -0.43 5.14 -14.78
C LEU A 57 -0.75 4.45 -13.46
N GLU A 58 -1.85 3.71 -13.43
CA GLU A 58 -2.29 2.92 -12.29
C GLU A 58 -1.83 1.47 -12.44
N ILE A 59 -1.16 0.95 -11.42
CA ILE A 59 -0.71 -0.44 -11.36
C ILE A 59 -1.31 -1.07 -10.10
N GLN A 60 -2.34 -1.87 -10.27
CA GLN A 60 -3.03 -2.54 -9.17
C GLN A 60 -2.22 -3.75 -8.69
N ALA A 61 -2.04 -3.86 -7.38
CA ALA A 61 -1.36 -4.96 -6.71
C ALA A 61 -2.04 -5.24 -5.36
N GLN A 62 -2.44 -6.48 -5.11
CA GLN A 62 -2.93 -6.87 -3.79
C GLN A 62 -1.78 -7.19 -2.84
N TYR A 63 -0.69 -7.75 -3.37
CA TYR A 63 0.56 -7.91 -2.65
C TYR A 63 1.66 -7.10 -3.34
N PHE A 64 2.35 -6.31 -2.54
CA PHE A 64 3.40 -5.43 -2.99
C PHE A 64 4.77 -6.02 -2.68
N GLU A 65 5.63 -6.07 -3.70
CA GLU A 65 7.05 -6.25 -3.48
C GLU A 65 7.72 -4.89 -3.19
N PRO A 66 8.93 -4.90 -2.60
CA PRO A 66 9.84 -3.77 -2.65
C PRO A 66 10.02 -3.24 -4.07
N ILE A 67 10.09 -1.92 -4.22
CA ILE A 67 10.42 -1.29 -5.51
C ILE A 67 11.93 -1.22 -5.60
N LEU A 68 12.51 -1.69 -6.71
CA LEU A 68 13.97 -1.80 -6.85
C LEU A 68 14.53 -0.81 -7.87
N GLN A 69 15.64 -0.14 -7.53
CA GLN A 69 16.46 0.62 -8.46
C GLN A 69 17.46 -0.30 -9.16
N ILE A 70 17.08 -0.80 -10.34
CA ILE A 70 17.90 -1.75 -11.11
C ILE A 70 19.16 -1.09 -11.68
N ASN A 71 19.07 0.18 -12.09
CA ASN A 71 20.20 1.02 -12.47
C ASN A 71 19.74 2.48 -12.48
N ASP A 72 20.60 3.45 -12.77
CA ASP A 72 20.30 4.89 -12.75
C ASP A 72 19.11 5.32 -13.64
N SER A 73 18.72 4.46 -14.59
CA SER A 73 17.65 4.74 -15.54
C SER A 73 16.42 3.84 -15.41
N THR A 74 16.47 2.82 -14.56
CA THR A 74 15.43 1.78 -14.50
C THR A 74 15.00 1.49 -13.06
N LEU A 75 13.70 1.65 -12.80
CA LEU A 75 13.04 1.09 -11.62
C LEU A 75 12.29 -0.19 -11.97
N LEU A 76 12.12 -1.06 -10.99
CA LEU A 76 11.28 -2.24 -11.06
C LEU A 76 10.13 -2.12 -10.07
N ILE A 77 8.91 -2.20 -10.57
CA ILE A 77 7.71 -2.40 -9.77
C ILE A 77 7.29 -3.85 -9.92
N ALA A 78 7.05 -4.53 -8.81
CA ALA A 78 6.59 -5.91 -8.81
C ALA A 78 5.48 -6.11 -7.78
N GLY A 79 4.67 -7.14 -8.03
CA GLY A 79 3.60 -7.49 -7.12
C GLY A 79 2.75 -8.64 -7.65
N SER A 80 1.66 -8.92 -6.95
CA SER A 80 0.68 -9.88 -7.41
C SER A 80 -0.75 -9.44 -7.10
N ARG A 81 -1.70 -10.01 -7.84
CA ARG A 81 -3.14 -9.84 -7.62
C ARG A 81 -3.91 -11.11 -7.96
N PHE A 82 -4.98 -11.35 -7.23
CA PHE A 82 -5.96 -12.36 -7.55
C PHE A 82 -6.88 -11.87 -8.66
N MET A 83 -7.19 -12.76 -9.60
CA MET A 83 -8.19 -12.55 -10.64
C MET A 83 -9.24 -13.64 -10.50
N ASP A 84 -10.49 -13.23 -10.32
CA ASP A 84 -11.65 -14.12 -10.31
C ASP A 84 -12.36 -14.02 -11.66
N GLU A 85 -12.26 -15.08 -12.47
CA GLU A 85 -13.04 -15.22 -13.70
C GLU A 85 -13.75 -16.58 -13.66
N ASP A 86 -15.07 -16.58 -13.91
CA ASP A 86 -15.88 -17.79 -14.11
C ASP A 86 -15.63 -18.92 -13.09
N GLU A 87 -15.74 -18.59 -11.79
CA GLU A 87 -15.54 -19.52 -10.65
C GLU A 87 -14.10 -20.08 -10.49
N ARG A 88 -13.13 -19.54 -11.22
CA ARG A 88 -11.71 -19.88 -11.09
C ARG A 88 -10.91 -18.69 -10.59
N THR A 89 -10.33 -18.85 -9.40
CA THR A 89 -9.36 -17.88 -8.89
C THR A 89 -7.97 -18.20 -9.41
N THR A 90 -7.37 -17.23 -10.10
CA THR A 90 -5.97 -17.26 -10.53
C THR A 90 -5.18 -16.19 -9.78
N THR A 91 -3.87 -16.39 -9.67
CA THR A 91 -2.94 -15.37 -9.18
C THR A 91 -2.10 -14.91 -10.37
N GLU A 92 -2.10 -13.61 -10.60
CA GLU A 92 -1.17 -12.96 -11.51
C GLU A 92 -0.01 -12.37 -10.70
N HIS A 93 1.22 -12.74 -11.05
CA HIS A 93 2.44 -12.08 -10.62
C HIS A 93 2.96 -11.23 -11.78
N PHE A 94 3.36 -10.00 -11.50
CA PHE A 94 3.82 -9.07 -12.52
C PHE A 94 5.09 -8.34 -12.09
N TRP A 95 5.86 -7.95 -13.09
CA TRP A 95 7.03 -7.10 -12.99
C TRP A 95 7.02 -6.07 -14.12
N TYR A 96 7.21 -4.80 -13.80
CA TYR A 96 7.28 -3.70 -14.76
C TYR A 96 8.59 -2.95 -14.58
N LYS A 97 9.37 -2.81 -15.66
CA LYS A 97 10.55 -1.93 -15.71
C LYS A 97 10.10 -0.54 -16.16
N LEU A 98 10.33 0.46 -15.32
CA LEU A 98 10.07 1.87 -15.63
C LEU A 98 11.35 2.59 -16.02
N ASP A 99 11.33 3.34 -17.11
CA ASP A 99 12.42 4.24 -17.48
C ASP A 99 12.47 5.52 -16.61
N GLN A 100 13.41 6.42 -16.91
CA GLN A 100 13.55 7.73 -16.24
C GLN A 100 12.35 8.66 -16.42
N ASN A 101 11.47 8.38 -17.37
CA ASN A 101 10.25 9.14 -17.63
C ASN A 101 9.01 8.44 -17.03
N GLY A 102 9.18 7.33 -16.29
CA GLY A 102 8.08 6.57 -15.70
C GLY A 102 7.31 5.74 -16.72
N ARG A 103 7.89 5.45 -17.89
CA ARG A 103 7.31 4.60 -18.94
C ARG A 103 7.65 3.15 -18.70
N VAL A 104 6.65 2.28 -18.82
CA VAL A 104 6.89 0.83 -18.85
C VAL A 104 7.62 0.52 -20.15
N VAL A 105 8.89 0.12 -20.03
CA VAL A 105 9.74 -0.22 -21.18
C VAL A 105 9.86 -1.72 -21.38
N ASP A 106 9.55 -2.50 -20.35
CA ASP A 106 9.57 -3.96 -20.38
C ASP A 106 8.67 -4.50 -19.26
N SER A 107 8.09 -5.68 -19.46
CA SER A 107 7.21 -6.31 -18.49
C SER A 107 7.30 -7.83 -18.52
N LEU A 108 7.16 -8.46 -17.36
CA LEU A 108 6.99 -9.90 -17.24
C LEU A 108 5.73 -10.17 -16.42
N THR A 109 4.93 -11.12 -16.88
CA THR A 109 3.71 -11.53 -16.18
C THR A 109 3.65 -13.05 -16.17
N TYR A 110 3.34 -13.61 -15.02
CA TYR A 110 3.00 -15.02 -14.87
C TYR A 110 1.64 -15.18 -14.22
N ILE A 111 0.78 -15.97 -14.84
CA ILE A 111 -0.59 -16.22 -14.37
C ILE A 111 -0.75 -17.71 -14.11
N TYR A 112 -1.23 -18.08 -12.93
CA TYR A 112 -1.47 -19.47 -12.56
C TYR A 112 -2.80 -19.66 -11.85
N PRO A 113 -3.42 -20.83 -12.00
CA PRO A 113 -4.47 -21.28 -11.08
C PRO A 113 -3.95 -21.36 -9.66
N ASN A 114 -4.74 -20.94 -8.67
CA ASN A 114 -4.36 -21.01 -7.25
C ASN A 114 -4.15 -22.44 -6.74
N THR A 115 -4.49 -23.45 -7.54
CA THR A 115 -4.23 -24.88 -7.23
C THR A 115 -2.76 -25.27 -7.42
N ILE A 116 -1.99 -24.50 -8.19
CA ILE A 116 -0.55 -24.72 -8.37
C ILE A 116 0.20 -23.79 -7.41
N LYS A 117 1.02 -24.39 -6.54
CA LYS A 117 1.84 -23.62 -5.60
C LYS A 117 3.02 -22.98 -6.32
N HIS A 118 2.93 -21.69 -6.52
CA HIS A 118 4.04 -20.83 -6.88
C HIS A 118 4.18 -19.75 -5.81
N ASN A 119 5.42 -19.38 -5.51
CA ASN A 119 5.70 -18.25 -4.65
C ASN A 119 6.85 -17.46 -5.29
N TYR A 120 6.47 -16.51 -6.15
CA TYR A 120 7.43 -15.65 -6.81
C TYR A 120 7.82 -14.50 -5.90
N LYS A 121 9.13 -14.30 -5.76
CA LYS A 121 9.73 -13.17 -5.07
C LYS A 121 10.79 -12.52 -5.94
N THR A 122 11.00 -11.23 -5.70
CA THR A 122 12.11 -10.50 -6.30
C THR A 122 13.30 -10.53 -5.35
N MET A 123 14.37 -11.22 -5.74
CA MET A 123 15.61 -11.28 -4.97
C MET A 123 16.69 -10.55 -5.75
N ASP A 124 16.95 -9.29 -5.39
CA ASP A 124 17.79 -8.35 -6.12
C ASP A 124 17.42 -8.25 -7.62
N ARG A 125 18.21 -8.87 -8.51
CA ARG A 125 18.03 -8.82 -9.96
C ARG A 125 17.49 -10.11 -10.56
N TYR A 126 16.82 -10.91 -9.74
CA TYR A 126 16.29 -12.22 -10.12
C TYR A 126 14.82 -12.35 -9.74
N VAL A 127 14.06 -12.98 -10.62
CA VAL A 127 12.71 -13.47 -10.30
C VAL A 127 12.87 -14.91 -9.84
N VAL A 128 12.54 -15.17 -8.57
CA VAL A 128 12.77 -16.45 -7.90
C VAL A 128 11.43 -17.07 -7.53
N ASP A 129 11.22 -18.32 -7.95
CA ASP A 129 10.10 -19.16 -7.52
C ASP A 129 10.56 -20.06 -6.38
N THR A 130 10.21 -19.73 -5.14
CA THR A 130 10.71 -20.42 -3.96
C THR A 130 10.06 -21.78 -3.72
N GLU A 131 8.88 -22.01 -4.31
CA GLU A 131 8.16 -23.29 -4.23
C GLU A 131 8.69 -24.28 -5.27
N CYS A 132 8.95 -23.81 -6.50
CA CYS A 132 9.46 -24.66 -7.58
C CYS A 132 10.99 -24.71 -7.67
N ASP A 133 11.72 -23.99 -6.80
CA ASP A 133 13.18 -23.92 -6.81
C ASP A 133 13.76 -23.53 -8.16
N THR A 134 13.22 -22.47 -8.76
CA THR A 134 13.74 -21.92 -10.01
C THR A 134 13.96 -20.43 -9.92
N TYR A 135 14.83 -19.92 -10.78
CA TYR A 135 15.03 -18.49 -10.96
C TYR A 135 15.10 -18.13 -12.45
N SER A 136 14.86 -16.86 -12.78
CA SER A 136 15.10 -16.33 -14.11
C SER A 136 15.89 -15.02 -14.06
N ASN A 137 16.59 -14.71 -15.15
CA ASN A 137 17.46 -13.54 -15.28
C ASN A 137 16.75 -12.33 -15.91
N TRP A 138 15.42 -12.39 -16.06
CA TRP A 138 14.65 -11.42 -16.83
C TRP A 138 14.89 -9.96 -16.39
N ILE A 139 15.01 -9.71 -15.09
CA ILE A 139 15.27 -8.36 -14.57
C ILE A 139 16.62 -7.82 -15.11
N SER A 140 17.63 -8.69 -15.19
CA SER A 140 18.99 -8.32 -15.61
C SER A 140 19.16 -8.21 -17.13
N ASN A 141 18.61 -9.17 -17.90
CA ASN A 141 18.92 -9.30 -19.33
C ASN A 141 17.71 -9.69 -20.20
N GLY A 142 16.50 -9.73 -19.66
CA GLY A 142 15.29 -10.12 -20.38
C GLY A 142 15.12 -11.63 -20.60
N ASP A 143 16.05 -12.47 -20.13
CA ASP A 143 15.94 -13.92 -20.25
C ASP A 143 14.91 -14.49 -19.27
N THR A 144 13.81 -15.02 -19.82
CA THR A 144 12.71 -15.62 -19.08
C THR A 144 12.91 -17.12 -18.80
N THR A 145 14.03 -17.71 -19.20
CA THR A 145 14.34 -19.12 -18.95
C THR A 145 14.37 -19.40 -17.46
N ARG A 146 13.74 -20.50 -17.03
CA ARG A 146 13.73 -20.95 -15.64
C ARG A 146 14.90 -21.89 -15.41
N TYR A 147 15.88 -21.40 -14.66
CA TYR A 147 17.03 -22.17 -14.25
C TYR A 147 16.77 -22.80 -12.88
N PRO A 148 17.14 -24.06 -12.66
CA PRO A 148 17.00 -24.70 -11.37
C PRO A 148 17.93 -24.07 -10.33
N ILE A 149 17.45 -23.96 -9.10
CA ILE A 149 18.25 -23.61 -7.92
C ILE A 149 18.80 -24.91 -7.35
N ASN A 150 20.12 -24.97 -7.17
CA ASN A 150 20.77 -26.19 -6.73
C ASN A 150 20.56 -26.43 -5.22
N ASN A 151 20.02 -27.58 -4.86
CA ASN A 151 19.97 -28.01 -3.46
C ASN A 151 21.36 -28.51 -3.05
N LEU A 152 21.96 -27.91 -2.02
CA LEU A 152 23.33 -28.25 -1.63
C LEU A 152 23.47 -29.64 -1.02
N ASP A 153 22.41 -30.23 -0.45
CA ASP A 153 22.54 -31.50 0.30
C ASP A 153 21.22 -32.29 0.42
N GLY A 154 20.29 -32.04 -0.50
CA GLY A 154 19.00 -32.73 -0.55
C GLY A 154 18.10 -32.41 0.65
N THR A 155 17.81 -33.43 1.48
CA THR A 155 16.89 -33.32 2.61
C THR A 155 17.58 -33.07 3.96
N ARG A 156 18.92 -33.00 3.98
CA ARG A 156 19.69 -32.79 5.21
C ARG A 156 19.52 -31.36 5.72
N THR A 157 19.42 -31.20 7.05
CA THR A 157 19.48 -29.89 7.69
C THR A 157 20.93 -29.52 8.04
N PHE A 158 21.32 -28.29 7.72
CA PHE A 158 22.63 -27.74 8.03
C PHE A 158 22.66 -27.15 9.44
N SER A 159 23.77 -27.33 10.13
CA SER A 159 24.03 -26.67 11.41
C SER A 159 24.39 -25.19 11.23
N LYS A 160 24.18 -24.37 12.28
CA LYS A 160 24.57 -22.93 12.28
C LYS A 160 26.05 -22.72 11.93
N LYS A 161 26.94 -23.65 12.30
CA LYS A 161 28.38 -23.55 12.01
C LYS A 161 28.67 -23.77 10.52
N GLU A 162 27.99 -24.71 9.88
CA GLU A 162 28.14 -24.97 8.45
C GLU A 162 27.59 -23.80 7.62
N ILE A 163 26.44 -23.25 8.01
CA ILE A 163 25.86 -22.06 7.36
C ILE A 163 26.83 -20.89 7.42
N LYS A 164 27.41 -20.58 8.58
CA LYS A 164 28.42 -19.51 8.70
C LYS A 164 29.62 -19.71 7.78
N LYS A 165 30.06 -20.96 7.57
CA LYS A 165 31.14 -21.27 6.63
C LYS A 165 30.70 -21.06 5.16
N LEU A 166 29.46 -21.38 4.81
CA LEU A 166 28.93 -21.12 3.47
C LEU A 166 28.82 -19.61 3.19
N LEU A 167 28.30 -18.85 4.15
CA LEU A 167 28.13 -17.40 4.05
C LEU A 167 29.43 -16.61 3.94
N SER A 168 30.60 -17.21 4.23
CA SER A 168 31.89 -16.59 3.95
C SER A 168 32.25 -16.58 2.46
N THR A 169 31.51 -17.31 1.62
CA THR A 169 31.78 -17.49 0.18
C THR A 169 30.57 -17.25 -0.71
N LYS A 170 29.38 -17.17 -0.11
CA LYS A 170 28.11 -16.95 -0.80
C LYS A 170 27.34 -15.84 -0.10
N GLU A 171 26.61 -15.07 -0.88
CA GLU A 171 25.69 -14.07 -0.40
C GLU A 171 24.40 -14.74 0.06
N TYR A 172 23.93 -14.35 1.25
CA TYR A 172 22.60 -14.68 1.74
C TYR A 172 21.58 -13.80 1.01
N MET A 173 20.51 -14.41 0.49
CA MET A 173 19.50 -13.70 -0.29
C MET A 173 18.15 -13.64 0.42
N ALA A 174 17.68 -14.78 0.95
CA ALA A 174 16.37 -14.87 1.57
C ALA A 174 16.22 -16.10 2.45
N LYS A 175 15.19 -16.08 3.31
CA LYS A 175 14.73 -17.21 4.12
C LYS A 175 13.23 -17.41 3.92
N GLU A 176 12.84 -18.67 3.72
CA GLU A 176 11.43 -19.10 3.77
C GLU A 176 11.23 -20.16 4.85
N ARG A 177 9.99 -20.27 5.36
CA ARG A 177 9.59 -21.44 6.14
C ARG A 177 9.14 -22.54 5.19
N HIS A 178 9.63 -23.75 5.41
CA HIS A 178 9.37 -24.88 4.55
C HIS A 178 9.09 -26.13 5.39
N ALA A 179 8.15 -26.95 4.96
CA ALA A 179 7.92 -28.26 5.57
C ALA A 179 9.08 -29.19 5.19
N LEU A 180 9.65 -29.90 6.16
CA LEU A 180 10.75 -30.81 5.89
C LEU A 180 10.25 -31.97 5.00
N PRO A 181 10.89 -32.28 3.86
CA PRO A 181 10.38 -33.33 2.96
C PRO A 181 10.26 -34.72 3.62
N SER A 182 11.13 -35.01 4.60
CA SER A 182 11.10 -36.28 5.34
C SER A 182 10.08 -36.31 6.48
N ASP A 183 9.60 -35.14 6.92
CA ASP A 183 8.65 -34.98 8.03
C ASP A 183 7.81 -33.71 7.80
N PRO A 184 6.68 -33.80 7.08
CA PRO A 184 5.87 -32.65 6.70
C PRO A 184 5.26 -31.89 7.88
N GLU A 185 5.21 -32.47 9.08
CA GLU A 185 4.75 -31.79 10.29
C GLU A 185 5.85 -30.90 10.90
N LYS A 186 7.11 -31.15 10.54
CA LYS A 186 8.25 -30.37 10.99
C LYS A 186 8.56 -29.22 10.03
N TRP A 187 8.52 -28.01 10.55
CA TRP A 187 8.89 -26.79 9.82
C TRP A 187 10.35 -26.42 10.04
N VAL A 188 11.08 -26.28 8.93
CA VAL A 188 12.48 -25.85 8.87
C VAL A 188 12.61 -24.55 8.10
N ASP A 189 13.76 -23.90 8.21
CA ASP A 189 14.11 -22.72 7.43
C ASP A 189 14.81 -23.16 6.14
N LYS A 190 14.35 -22.63 5.01
CA LYS A 190 14.97 -22.78 3.69
C LYS A 190 15.73 -21.50 3.36
N LEU A 191 17.05 -21.57 3.29
CA LEU A 191 17.91 -20.42 3.00
C LEU A 191 18.32 -20.42 1.55
N PHE A 192 18.13 -19.30 0.87
CA PHE A 192 18.56 -19.08 -0.50
C PHE A 192 19.88 -18.30 -0.52
N LEU A 193 20.85 -18.82 -1.27
CA LEU A 193 22.21 -18.30 -1.35
C LEU A 193 22.62 -18.10 -2.82
N TYR A 194 23.31 -17.00 -3.11
CA TYR A 194 23.89 -16.74 -4.41
C TYR A 194 25.41 -16.60 -4.32
N GLY A 195 26.15 -17.24 -5.23
CA GLY A 195 27.60 -17.13 -5.26
C GLY A 195 28.22 -17.87 -6.43
N HIS A 196 29.34 -17.35 -6.95
CA HIS A 196 30.03 -17.91 -8.11
C HIS A 196 29.12 -18.12 -9.35
N GLY A 197 28.15 -17.22 -9.55
CA GLY A 197 27.21 -17.31 -10.67
C GLY A 197 26.13 -18.38 -10.52
N GLN A 198 25.97 -18.99 -9.34
CA GLN A 198 25.01 -20.07 -9.12
C GLN A 198 24.11 -19.81 -7.92
N TRP A 199 22.82 -20.05 -8.12
CA TRP A 199 21.82 -20.09 -7.07
C TRP A 199 21.82 -21.44 -6.37
N ASN A 200 21.75 -21.38 -5.04
CA ASN A 200 21.70 -22.55 -4.20
C ASN A 200 20.66 -22.37 -3.09
N TYR A 201 20.11 -23.47 -2.58
CA TYR A 201 19.38 -23.45 -1.32
C TYR A 201 19.82 -24.58 -0.39
N LEU A 202 19.52 -24.39 0.89
CA LEU A 202 19.73 -25.40 1.93
C LEU A 202 18.61 -25.34 2.97
N LEU A 203 18.46 -26.41 3.75
CA LEU A 203 17.52 -26.48 4.86
C LEU A 203 18.26 -26.39 6.20
N THR A 204 17.64 -25.80 7.21
CA THR A 204 18.19 -25.74 8.59
C THR A 204 17.08 -25.67 9.62
N ASP A 205 17.31 -26.23 10.81
CA ASP A 205 16.29 -26.28 11.87
C ASP A 205 15.89 -24.88 12.36
N SER A 206 16.82 -23.92 12.36
CA SER A 206 16.57 -22.53 12.72
C SER A 206 17.77 -21.67 12.32
N TYR A 207 17.48 -20.57 11.64
CA TYR A 207 18.44 -19.51 11.37
C TYR A 207 17.83 -18.15 11.71
N ASP A 208 18.27 -17.61 12.84
CA ASP A 208 17.96 -16.25 13.25
C ASP A 208 19.02 -15.34 12.62
N ASP A 209 18.66 -14.66 11.54
CA ASP A 209 19.54 -13.66 10.94
C ASP A 209 19.31 -12.30 11.61
N PRO A 210 20.36 -11.62 12.12
CA PRO A 210 20.27 -10.22 12.55
C PRO A 210 20.07 -9.21 11.40
N GLU A 211 20.35 -9.58 10.15
CA GLU A 211 20.17 -8.74 8.96
C GLU A 211 19.24 -9.45 7.98
N ALA A 212 17.93 -9.46 8.26
CA ALA A 212 16.94 -9.83 7.26
C ALA A 212 17.10 -8.84 6.10
N SER A 213 17.83 -9.22 5.05
CA SER A 213 18.26 -8.26 4.04
C SER A 213 17.07 -7.85 3.20
N ASP A 214 16.52 -6.68 3.51
CA ASP A 214 15.87 -5.86 2.51
C ASP A 214 16.82 -5.79 1.30
N SER A 215 16.29 -5.94 0.08
CA SER A 215 17.14 -5.94 -1.11
C SER A 215 17.99 -4.67 -1.12
N LYS A 216 19.29 -4.80 -1.38
CA LYS A 216 20.20 -3.64 -1.46
C LYS A 216 19.81 -2.66 -2.58
N LEU A 217 18.93 -3.10 -3.48
CA LEU A 217 18.39 -2.31 -4.57
C LEU A 217 17.08 -1.61 -4.21
N GLU A 218 16.49 -1.88 -3.04
CA GLU A 218 15.24 -1.23 -2.65
C GLU A 218 15.42 0.29 -2.61
N ILE A 219 14.46 1.00 -3.22
CA ILE A 219 14.47 2.46 -3.20
C ILE A 219 14.27 2.99 -1.78
N THR A 220 14.90 4.12 -1.50
CA THR A 220 14.51 4.91 -0.33
C THR A 220 13.35 5.83 -0.71
N TYR A 221 12.23 5.70 -0.01
CA TYR A 221 11.11 6.64 -0.18
C TYR A 221 11.49 8.01 0.37
N ALA A 222 11.02 9.07 -0.29
CA ALA A 222 11.23 10.44 0.14
C ALA A 222 10.45 10.77 1.43
N GLY A 223 9.36 10.05 1.68
CA GLY A 223 8.51 10.20 2.85
C GLY A 223 7.17 9.54 2.64
N GLU A 224 6.27 9.74 3.61
CA GLU A 224 4.89 9.32 3.52
C GLU A 224 3.98 10.54 3.47
N LEU A 225 2.98 10.49 2.60
CA LEU A 225 1.97 11.54 2.50
C LEU A 225 0.97 11.38 3.65
N THR A 226 1.37 11.86 4.83
CA THR A 226 0.57 11.83 6.07
C THR A 226 0.18 13.25 6.50
N ASP A 227 -0.49 13.36 7.64
CA ASP A 227 -0.97 14.63 8.18
C ASP A 227 0.14 15.66 8.45
N GLU A 228 1.36 15.20 8.74
CA GLU A 228 2.51 16.03 9.11
C GLU A 228 3.36 16.43 7.89
N ASN A 229 3.23 15.72 6.75
CA ASN A 229 3.95 15.96 5.48
C ASN A 229 5.45 16.28 5.66
N GLU A 230 6.11 15.70 6.66
CA GLU A 230 7.52 15.99 6.93
C GLU A 230 8.38 15.51 5.75
N GLY A 231 9.21 16.42 5.21
CA GLY A 231 10.20 16.08 4.18
C GLY A 231 9.73 16.12 2.72
N LEU A 232 8.45 16.42 2.44
CA LEU A 232 7.92 16.46 1.06
C LEU A 232 7.63 17.89 0.59
N ASP A 233 8.61 18.55 -0.04
CA ASP A 233 8.44 19.91 -0.59
C ASP A 233 7.63 19.94 -1.90
N PHE A 234 7.60 18.83 -2.61
CA PHE A 234 6.96 18.70 -3.93
C PHE A 234 5.58 18.05 -3.92
N ILE A 235 5.13 17.49 -2.80
CA ILE A 235 3.76 17.02 -2.62
C ILE A 235 3.32 17.27 -1.18
N ARG A 236 2.23 18.00 -1.00
CA ARG A 236 1.74 18.35 0.34
C ARG A 236 0.26 18.69 0.34
N ARG A 237 -0.36 18.53 1.49
CA ARG A 237 -1.73 19.00 1.74
C ARG A 237 -1.73 20.53 1.87
N GLU A 238 -2.57 21.20 1.11
CA GLU A 238 -2.71 22.67 1.18
C GLU A 238 -4.04 23.12 1.79
N TYR A 239 -5.09 22.30 1.68
CA TYR A 239 -6.41 22.67 2.19
C TYR A 239 -7.18 21.44 2.68
N ILE A 240 -7.98 21.64 3.72
CA ILE A 240 -8.90 20.63 4.27
C ILE A 240 -10.29 21.24 4.30
N HIS A 241 -11.25 20.52 3.71
CA HIS A 241 -12.66 20.85 3.80
C HIS A 241 -13.36 19.87 4.73
N LYS A 242 -14.18 20.37 5.65
CA LYS A 242 -15.10 19.53 6.42
C LYS A 242 -16.35 19.38 5.57
N ASP A 243 -16.85 18.16 5.42
CA ASP A 243 -18.05 17.87 4.60
C ASP A 243 -19.25 17.55 5.48
N LYS A 244 -19.06 16.73 6.52
CA LYS A 244 -20.17 16.21 7.34
C LYS A 244 -19.73 15.84 8.75
N TRP A 245 -20.57 16.13 9.74
CA TRP A 245 -20.34 15.69 11.12
C TRP A 245 -20.87 14.28 11.32
N ILE A 246 -20.03 13.39 11.82
CA ILE A 246 -20.40 12.03 12.23
C ILE A 246 -20.41 11.99 13.75
N GLN A 247 -21.63 11.93 14.29
CA GLN A 247 -21.90 11.74 15.71
C GLN A 247 -23.21 10.98 15.87
N TYR A 248 -23.23 10.09 16.85
CA TYR A 248 -24.42 9.32 17.18
C TYR A 248 -25.51 10.21 17.78
N SER A 249 -26.77 9.84 17.54
CA SER A 249 -27.88 10.52 18.22
C SER A 249 -27.94 10.05 19.68
N PHE A 250 -28.30 10.97 20.57
CA PHE A 250 -28.71 10.64 21.93
C PHE A 250 -29.81 9.57 21.97
N TRP A 251 -30.68 9.55 20.96
CA TRP A 251 -31.82 8.62 20.85
C TRP A 251 -31.47 7.24 20.29
N ASP A 252 -30.20 6.97 20.00
CA ASP A 252 -29.74 5.66 19.55
C ASP A 252 -29.63 4.66 20.73
N PHE A 253 -30.79 4.32 21.32
CA PHE A 253 -30.90 3.47 22.50
C PHE A 253 -30.40 2.04 22.28
N GLY A 254 -30.43 1.55 21.04
CA GLY A 254 -29.91 0.23 20.68
C GLY A 254 -28.41 0.07 20.97
N ARG A 255 -27.70 1.19 21.15
CA ARG A 255 -26.28 1.21 21.52
C ARG A 255 -26.05 1.22 23.03
N TYR A 256 -26.89 1.95 23.78
CA TYR A 256 -26.79 2.03 25.24
C TYR A 256 -27.31 0.77 25.95
N LEU A 257 -28.11 -0.04 25.26
CA LEU A 257 -28.72 -1.26 25.79
C LEU A 257 -27.91 -2.55 25.51
N LYS A 258 -26.83 -2.48 24.72
CA LYS A 258 -25.94 -3.63 24.50
C LYS A 258 -24.91 -3.73 25.62
N TRP A 259 -25.25 -4.48 26.67
CA TRP A 259 -24.30 -4.92 27.68
C TRP A 259 -23.43 -6.03 27.09
N GLY A 260 -22.18 -5.69 26.76
CA GLY A 260 -21.13 -6.67 26.48
C GLY A 260 -20.65 -6.71 25.02
N THR A 261 -19.34 -6.47 24.90
CA THR A 261 -18.40 -6.78 23.82
C THR A 261 -18.06 -5.67 22.82
N GLY A 262 -16.80 -5.24 22.93
CA GLY A 262 -16.04 -4.62 21.85
C GLY A 262 -15.83 -3.12 21.98
N ASN A 263 -14.56 -2.71 22.01
CA ASN A 263 -14.07 -1.33 21.90
C ASN A 263 -14.98 -0.45 21.04
N ASN A 264 -15.68 0.50 21.67
CA ASN A 264 -16.45 1.54 21.00
C ASN A 264 -15.48 2.59 20.44
N SER A 265 -14.68 2.22 19.44
CA SER A 265 -13.68 3.08 18.77
C SER A 265 -14.30 4.09 17.80
N HIS A 266 -15.52 4.54 18.07
CA HIS A 266 -16.25 5.46 17.20
C HIS A 266 -16.25 6.83 17.85
N ILE A 267 -15.11 7.50 17.72
CA ILE A 267 -14.89 8.87 18.16
C ILE A 267 -15.63 9.79 17.20
N ASP A 268 -16.37 10.77 17.72
CA ASP A 268 -17.04 11.77 16.90
C ASP A 268 -16.02 12.52 16.02
N HIS A 269 -16.34 12.71 14.74
CA HIS A 269 -15.42 13.28 13.77
C HIS A 269 -16.15 13.94 12.61
N TRP A 270 -15.43 14.77 11.87
CA TRP A 270 -15.84 15.19 10.54
C TRP A 270 -15.39 14.15 9.52
N GLU A 271 -16.28 13.77 8.62
CA GLU A 271 -15.87 13.36 7.28
C GLU A 271 -15.55 14.61 6.49
N GLY A 272 -14.44 14.58 5.75
CA GLY A 272 -13.96 15.71 4.98
C GLY A 272 -13.17 15.29 3.76
N THR A 273 -12.61 16.30 3.11
CA THR A 273 -11.81 16.16 1.90
C THR A 273 -10.51 16.94 2.08
N SER A 274 -9.38 16.25 1.94
CA SER A 274 -8.06 16.87 1.85
C SER A 274 -7.71 17.18 0.40
N TYR A 275 -7.13 18.35 0.17
CA TYR A 275 -6.68 18.81 -1.12
C TYR A 275 -5.17 18.94 -1.10
N PHE A 276 -4.54 18.28 -2.06
CA PHE A 276 -3.10 18.17 -2.18
C PHE A 276 -2.62 18.91 -3.41
N LYS A 277 -1.42 19.46 -3.28
CA LYS A 277 -0.65 20.08 -4.34
C LYS A 277 0.53 19.19 -4.67
N ILE A 278 0.81 19.03 -5.96
CA ILE A 278 1.99 18.35 -6.49
C ILE A 278 2.75 19.31 -7.40
N VAL A 279 4.06 19.50 -7.16
CA VAL A 279 4.94 20.34 -7.98
C VAL A 279 5.72 19.47 -8.95
N MET A 280 5.29 19.47 -10.22
CA MET A 280 5.97 18.80 -11.34
C MET A 280 6.83 19.81 -12.12
N PRO A 281 7.81 19.38 -12.95
CA PRO A 281 8.77 20.27 -13.63
C PRO A 281 8.20 21.44 -14.44
N HIS A 282 6.95 21.38 -14.93
CA HIS A 282 6.35 22.45 -15.74
C HIS A 282 5.00 22.96 -15.21
N LYS A 283 4.43 22.30 -14.21
CA LYS A 283 3.09 22.61 -13.73
C LYS A 283 2.89 22.14 -12.30
N THR A 284 2.01 22.85 -11.61
CA THR A 284 1.44 22.36 -10.36
C THR A 284 0.16 21.59 -10.66
N LEU A 285 0.11 20.35 -10.18
CA LEU A 285 -1.08 19.51 -10.23
C LEU A 285 -1.77 19.53 -8.87
N TYR A 286 -3.07 19.27 -8.87
CA TYR A 286 -3.87 19.24 -7.66
C TYR A 286 -4.80 18.02 -7.69
N PHE A 287 -4.91 17.35 -6.55
CA PHE A 287 -5.86 16.25 -6.38
C PHE A 287 -6.50 16.32 -5.00
N LYS A 288 -7.58 15.59 -4.82
CA LYS A 288 -8.29 15.48 -3.55
C LYS A 288 -8.47 14.04 -3.12
N GLN A 289 -8.61 13.83 -1.81
CA GLN A 289 -8.94 12.54 -1.23
C GLN A 289 -9.77 12.70 0.04
N PRO A 290 -10.57 11.68 0.40
CA PRO A 290 -11.36 11.73 1.62
C PRO A 290 -10.48 11.62 2.88
N ASN A 291 -10.90 12.29 3.95
CA ASN A 291 -10.23 12.27 5.24
C ASN A 291 -11.24 12.18 6.41
N LYS A 292 -10.70 11.96 7.61
CA LYS A 292 -11.39 12.15 8.88
C LYS A 292 -10.71 13.26 9.67
N ILE A 293 -11.48 14.11 10.34
CA ILE A 293 -10.96 15.20 11.18
C ILE A 293 -11.61 15.09 12.55
N TYR A 294 -10.81 14.82 13.57
CA TYR A 294 -11.27 14.66 14.95
C TYR A 294 -11.43 16.02 15.65
N GLU A 295 -12.06 16.03 16.82
CA GLU A 295 -12.31 17.27 17.58
C GLU A 295 -11.03 17.98 18.03
N ASP A 296 -9.95 17.23 18.28
CA ASP A 296 -8.61 17.75 18.56
C ASP A 296 -7.90 18.31 17.31
N LEU A 297 -8.63 18.41 16.19
CA LEU A 297 -8.17 18.85 14.88
C LEU A 297 -7.12 17.93 14.25
N LYS A 298 -6.85 16.76 14.84
CA LYS A 298 -6.06 15.74 14.14
C LYS A 298 -6.84 15.28 12.94
N THR A 299 -6.19 15.35 11.80
CA THR A 299 -6.65 14.75 10.56
C THR A 299 -6.15 13.32 10.49
N ARG A 300 -6.84 12.49 9.72
CA ARG A 300 -6.39 11.16 9.33
C ARG A 300 -6.84 10.95 7.90
N GLU A 301 -5.89 10.87 6.99
CA GLU A 301 -6.15 10.51 5.61
C GLU A 301 -6.66 9.06 5.53
N LEU A 302 -7.64 8.80 4.66
CA LEU A 302 -8.11 7.43 4.43
C LEU A 302 -7.15 6.61 3.58
N ASN A 303 -6.36 7.30 2.75
CA ASN A 303 -5.35 6.69 1.89
C ASN A 303 -3.98 7.30 2.23
N ASN A 304 -3.05 6.44 2.65
CA ASN A 304 -1.67 6.83 2.86
C ASN A 304 -0.81 6.39 1.67
N TYR A 305 0.15 7.25 1.30
CA TYR A 305 1.05 6.97 0.19
C TYR A 305 2.50 7.03 0.65
N LYS A 306 3.28 5.99 0.35
CA LYS A 306 4.74 6.14 0.32
C LYS A 306 5.12 6.82 -0.98
N VAL A 307 5.90 7.89 -0.88
CA VAL A 307 6.22 8.74 -2.02
C VAL A 307 7.66 8.51 -2.46
N TYR A 308 7.82 8.24 -3.75
CA TYR A 308 9.12 8.24 -4.41
C TYR A 308 9.14 9.30 -5.50
N ARG A 309 10.28 9.97 -5.63
CA ARG A 309 10.54 10.91 -6.72
C ARG A 309 11.76 10.42 -7.48
N SER A 310 11.61 10.28 -8.79
CA SER A 310 12.73 9.96 -9.68
C SER A 310 13.89 10.94 -9.50
N ASN A 311 15.12 10.47 -9.67
CA ASN A 311 16.33 11.29 -9.51
C ASN A 311 16.30 12.55 -10.40
N GLU A 312 15.82 12.42 -11.63
CA GLU A 312 15.64 13.52 -12.57
C GLU A 312 14.35 14.32 -12.37
N LYS A 313 13.54 13.96 -11.36
CA LYS A 313 12.28 14.62 -10.98
C LYS A 313 11.22 14.64 -12.09
N LYS A 314 11.32 13.77 -13.09
CA LYS A 314 10.43 13.69 -14.26
C LYS A 314 9.09 13.02 -13.98
N TYR A 315 9.09 12.05 -13.08
CA TYR A 315 7.88 11.41 -12.58
C TYR A 315 7.90 11.25 -11.05
N LEU A 316 6.70 11.07 -10.49
CA LEU A 316 6.46 10.68 -9.11
C LEU A 316 5.81 9.31 -9.08
N LEU A 317 6.19 8.51 -8.10
CA LEU A 317 5.57 7.23 -7.82
C LEU A 317 4.98 7.27 -6.41
N LEU A 318 3.71 6.93 -6.30
CA LEU A 318 3.01 6.79 -5.02
C LEU A 318 2.58 5.35 -4.82
N LYS A 319 3.06 4.70 -3.77
CA LYS A 319 2.58 3.38 -3.33
C LYS A 319 1.43 3.59 -2.34
N GLY A 320 0.19 3.34 -2.78
CA GLY A 320 -0.99 3.42 -1.93
C GLY A 320 -1.06 2.24 -0.96
N ILE A 321 -0.72 2.49 0.31
CA ILE A 321 -0.59 1.45 1.34
C ILE A 321 -1.93 0.72 1.54
N ASP A 322 -3.02 1.49 1.60
CA ASP A 322 -4.37 0.98 1.88
C ASP A 322 -5.13 0.55 0.61
N LEU A 323 -4.71 1.03 -0.57
CA LEU A 323 -5.45 0.88 -1.82
C LEU A 323 -5.00 -0.30 -2.68
N GLY A 324 -3.85 -0.91 -2.39
CA GLY A 324 -3.31 -1.94 -3.28
C GLY A 324 -3.03 -1.42 -4.68
N THR A 325 -2.56 -0.17 -4.82
CA THR A 325 -2.30 0.45 -6.12
C THR A 325 -1.04 1.31 -6.09
N TYR A 326 -0.20 1.21 -7.11
CA TYR A 326 0.84 2.20 -7.41
C TYR A 326 0.31 3.22 -8.41
N TYR A 327 0.59 4.49 -8.17
CA TYR A 327 0.28 5.60 -9.08
C TYR A 327 1.59 6.20 -9.59
N VAL A 328 1.82 6.14 -10.89
CA VAL A 328 2.97 6.76 -11.54
C VAL A 328 2.50 8.02 -12.27
N ILE A 329 2.77 9.18 -11.67
CA ILE A 329 2.43 10.50 -12.23
C ILE A 329 3.59 10.94 -13.13
N ARG A 330 3.34 11.02 -14.43
CA ARG A 330 4.39 11.27 -15.44
C ARG A 330 3.93 12.21 -16.53
N GLN A 331 4.90 12.71 -17.31
CA GLN A 331 4.62 13.43 -18.55
C GLN A 331 4.15 12.46 -19.64
N LYS A 332 3.20 12.90 -20.46
CA LYS A 332 2.69 12.11 -21.59
C LYS A 332 3.71 11.94 -22.71
N LYS A 333 4.60 12.91 -22.91
CA LYS A 333 5.53 12.99 -24.06
C LYS A 333 6.99 13.08 -23.65
#